data_AF-A0A3N1K4S2-F1
#
_entry.id   AF-A0A3N1K4S2-F1
#
_cell.length_a   1.000
_cell.length_b   1.000
_cell.length_c   1.000
_cell.angle_alpha   90.00
_cell.angle_beta   90.00
_cell.angle_gamma   90.00
#
_symmetry.space_group_name_H-M   'P 1'
#
loop_
_entity.id
_entity.type
_entity.pdbx_description
1 polymer ?
#
loop_
_entity_poly.entity_id
_entity_poly.type
_entity_poly.pdbx_seq_one_letter_code
_entity_poly.pdbx_strand_id
1 'polypeptide(L)'
;MRVLRIRGGASLGVSPSQEAAWPDLVAAAIEAVREGLHPVPVVWFRTDVGTFGSVPVHPRVAIEFVDDDEPTEFLGVVTQMGPRRNPQAEESQ
;
A
#
# COMPACT_ATOMS: atom_id res chain seq x y z
N MET A 1 -17.20 -2.63 -4.22
CA MET A 1 -16.30 -1.70 -3.47
C MET A 1 -15.07 -1.46 -4.33
N ARG A 2 -14.35 -0.34 -4.18
CA ARG A 2 -13.09 -0.15 -4.91
C ARG A 2 -11.96 -0.91 -4.22
N VAL A 3 -11.24 -1.74 -4.98
CA VAL A 3 -10.25 -2.68 -4.45
C VAL A 3 -8.93 -2.53 -5.18
N LEU A 4 -7.84 -2.42 -4.41
CA LEU A 4 -6.47 -2.63 -4.87
C LEU A 4 -6.15 -4.12 -4.76
N ARG A 5 -5.92 -4.77 -5.89
CA ARG A 5 -5.47 -6.17 -5.96
C ARG A 5 -3.98 -6.24 -6.25
N ILE A 6 -3.27 -7.04 -5.47
CA ILE A 6 -1.88 -7.40 -5.71
C ILE A 6 -1.89 -8.75 -6.41
N ARG A 7 -1.47 -8.81 -7.68
CA ARG A 7 -1.60 -10.03 -8.50
C ARG A 7 -0.95 -11.24 -7.81
N GLY A 8 -1.73 -12.30 -7.63
CA GLY A 8 -1.27 -13.53 -6.99
C GLY A 8 -1.13 -13.43 -5.46
N GLY A 9 -1.82 -12.46 -4.84
CA GLY A 9 -1.87 -12.31 -3.40
C GLY A 9 -3.04 -11.45 -2.94
N ALA A 10 -2.80 -10.70 -1.87
CA ALA A 10 -3.81 -9.99 -1.11
C ALA A 10 -4.57 -8.90 -1.88
N SER A 11 -5.77 -8.60 -1.36
CA SER A 11 -6.60 -7.49 -1.80
C SER A 11 -6.92 -6.52 -0.65
N LEU A 12 -7.09 -5.26 -0.99
CA LEU A 12 -7.29 -4.15 -0.05
C LEU A 12 -8.42 -3.26 -0.53
N GLY A 13 -9.34 -2.91 0.37
CA GLY A 13 -10.36 -1.91 0.08
C GLY A 13 -9.72 -0.54 0.07
N VAL A 14 -9.97 0.26 -0.96
CA VAL A 14 -9.38 1.60 -1.08
C VAL A 14 -10.45 2.65 -1.39
N SER A 15 -10.22 3.89 -0.97
CA SER A 15 -11.03 5.02 -1.40
C SER A 15 -10.58 5.50 -2.80
N PRO A 16 -11.45 6.23 -3.54
CA PRO A 16 -11.05 6.87 -4.79
C PRO A 16 -9.85 7.82 -4.65
N SER A 17 -9.74 8.51 -3.50
CA SER A 17 -8.59 9.39 -3.22
C SER A 17 -7.29 8.62 -3.00
N GLN A 18 -7.33 7.45 -2.37
CA GLN A 18 -6.16 6.58 -2.20
C GLN A 18 -5.69 6.00 -3.53
N GLU A 19 -6.62 5.59 -4.39
CA GLU A 19 -6.30 5.16 -5.75
C GLU A 19 -5.69 6.31 -6.58
N ALA A 20 -6.31 7.49 -6.56
CA ALA A 20 -5.80 8.66 -7.29
C ALA A 20 -4.39 9.06 -6.81
N ALA A 21 -4.09 8.88 -5.52
CA ALA A 21 -2.78 9.16 -4.94
C ALA A 21 -1.74 8.07 -5.23
N TRP A 22 -2.12 6.92 -5.80
CA TRP A 22 -1.20 5.79 -5.99
C TRP A 22 0.09 6.14 -6.73
N PRO A 23 0.08 6.89 -7.86
CA PRO A 23 1.31 7.28 -8.55
C PRO A 23 2.25 8.11 -7.67
N ASP A 24 1.70 9.03 -6.87
CA ASP A 24 2.48 9.88 -5.97
C ASP A 24 3.07 9.08 -4.80
N LEU A 25 2.30 8.12 -4.27
CA LEU A 25 2.76 7.20 -3.22
C LEU A 25 3.91 6.32 -3.72
N VAL A 26 3.83 5.85 -4.97
CA VAL A 26 4.90 5.10 -5.64
C VAL A 26 6.14 5.96 -5.81
N ALA A 27 6.01 7.19 -6.31
CA ALA A 27 7.12 8.12 -6.47
C ALA A 27 7.81 8.41 -5.12
N ALA A 28 7.02 8.70 -4.08
CA ALA A 28 7.54 8.96 -2.75
C ALA A 28 8.24 7.73 -2.12
N ALA A 29 7.76 6.52 -2.40
CA ALA A 29 8.43 5.29 -1.97
C ALA A 29 9.78 5.08 -2.66
N ILE A 30 9.90 5.45 -3.94
CA ILE A 30 11.17 5.41 -4.68
C ILE A 30 12.13 6.48 -4.14
N GLU A 31 11.66 7.69 -3.91
CA GLU A 31 12.47 8.77 -3.33
C GLU A 31 12.98 8.41 -1.93
N ALA A 32 12.16 7.79 -1.08
CA ALA A 32 12.60 7.36 0.24
C ALA A 32 13.78 6.38 0.20
N VAL A 33 13.89 5.56 -0.85
CA VAL A 33 15.07 4.69 -1.06
C VAL A 33 16.27 5.50 -1.54
N ARG A 34 16.07 6.46 -2.44
CA ARG A 34 17.13 7.36 -2.94
C ARG A 34 17.73 8.19 -1.81
N GLU A 35 16.91 8.62 -0.86
CA GLU A 35 17.31 9.34 0.35
C GLU A 35 17.93 8.42 1.42
N GLY A 36 17.97 7.11 1.21
CA GLY A 36 18.53 6.14 2.15
C GLY A 36 17.65 5.87 3.38
N LEU A 37 16.39 6.33 3.38
CA LEU A 37 15.45 6.11 4.48
C LEU A 37 15.01 4.63 4.56
N HIS A 38 14.90 3.97 3.40
CA HIS A 38 14.47 2.57 3.30
C HIS A 38 15.36 1.77 2.33
N PRO A 39 15.58 0.47 2.57
CA PRO A 39 16.41 -0.36 1.70
C PRO A 39 15.73 -0.74 0.38
N VAL A 40 14.39 -0.72 0.34
CA VAL A 40 13.57 -1.10 -0.82
C VAL A 40 12.32 -0.22 -0.92
N PRO A 41 11.81 0.06 -2.14
CA PRO A 41 10.69 0.97 -2.31
C PRO A 41 9.38 0.25 -2.00
N VAL A 42 8.69 0.70 -0.96
CA VAL A 42 7.46 0.09 -0.46
C VAL A 42 6.43 1.16 -0.09
N VAL A 43 5.15 0.86 -0.33
CA VAL A 43 4.03 1.64 0.18
C VAL A 43 3.44 0.90 1.37
N TRP A 44 3.63 1.44 2.58
CA TRP A 44 3.04 0.86 3.79
C TRP A 44 1.54 1.16 3.87
N PHE A 45 0.79 0.26 4.47
CA PHE A 45 -0.65 0.43 4.70
C PHE A 45 -1.07 -0.11 6.07
N ARG A 46 -2.16 0.46 6.59
CA ARG A 46 -2.92 -0.05 7.72
C ARG A 46 -4.39 -0.14 7.34
N THR A 47 -5.06 -1.20 7.78
CA THR A 47 -6.48 -1.40 7.53
C THR A 47 -7.35 -1.08 8.75
N ASP A 48 -8.65 -1.00 8.54
CA ASP A 48 -9.70 -0.82 9.55
C ASP A 48 -9.78 -1.97 10.56
N VAL A 49 -9.47 -3.19 10.12
CA VAL A 49 -9.36 -4.37 11.00
C VAL A 49 -8.01 -4.49 11.71
N GLY A 50 -7.14 -3.49 11.56
CA GLY A 50 -5.84 -3.43 12.25
C GLY A 50 -4.71 -4.20 11.56
N THR A 51 -4.93 -4.75 10.36
CA THR A 51 -3.86 -5.36 9.56
C THR A 51 -2.85 -4.30 9.14
N PHE A 52 -1.57 -4.62 9.24
CA PHE A 52 -0.47 -3.79 8.77
C PHE A 52 0.34 -4.55 7.71
N GLY A 53 0.79 -3.84 6.67
CA GLY A 53 1.66 -4.44 5.66
C GLY A 53 2.29 -3.42 4.72
N SER A 54 3.01 -3.91 3.73
CA SER A 54 3.54 -3.11 2.62
C SER A 54 3.20 -3.71 1.27
N VAL A 55 3.06 -2.82 0.29
CA VAL A 55 3.02 -3.15 -1.12
C VAL A 55 4.37 -2.80 -1.74
N PRO A 56 5.14 -3.79 -2.23
CA PRO A 56 6.41 -3.52 -2.89
C PRO A 56 6.21 -2.82 -4.24
N VAL A 57 6.97 -1.74 -4.47
CA VAL A 57 6.98 -1.02 -5.74
C VAL A 57 7.98 -1.71 -6.66
N HIS A 58 7.49 -2.56 -7.56
CA HIS A 58 8.33 -3.26 -8.52
C HIS A 58 7.57 -3.56 -9.81
N PRO A 59 8.18 -3.47 -11.02
CA PRO A 59 7.49 -3.74 -12.29
C PRO A 59 6.90 -5.15 -12.43
N ARG A 60 7.38 -6.12 -11.64
CA ARG A 60 6.85 -7.50 -11.59
C ARG A 60 5.68 -7.68 -10.63
N VAL A 61 5.43 -6.70 -9.76
CA VAL A 61 4.29 -6.70 -8.84
C VAL A 61 3.18 -5.94 -9.55
N ALA A 62 2.27 -6.68 -10.19
CA ALA A 62 1.13 -6.07 -10.88
C ALA A 62 0.09 -5.64 -9.84
N ILE A 63 -0.30 -4.37 -9.90
CA ILE A 63 -1.33 -3.77 -9.06
C ILE A 63 -2.48 -3.35 -9.96
N GLU A 64 -3.67 -3.77 -9.59
CA GLU A 64 -4.89 -3.49 -10.34
C GLU A 64 -5.90 -2.83 -9.40
N PHE A 65 -6.57 -1.79 -9.90
CA PHE A 65 -7.70 -1.17 -9.20
C PHE A 65 -8.98 -1.60 -9.92
N VAL A 66 -9.85 -2.29 -9.20
CA VAL A 66 -11.08 -2.87 -9.74
C VAL A 66 -12.26 -2.62 -8.81
N ASP A 67 -13.46 -2.64 -9.35
CA ASP A 67 -14.68 -2.71 -8.56
C ASP A 67 -14.99 -4.18 -8.28
N ASP A 68 -15.03 -4.53 -7.00
CA ASP A 68 -15.28 -5.89 -6.53
C ASP A 68 -15.99 -5.83 -5.18
N ASP A 69 -17.09 -6.57 -5.05
CA ASP A 69 -17.89 -6.63 -3.83
C ASP A 69 -17.52 -7.85 -2.96
N GLU A 70 -16.84 -8.86 -3.52
CA GLU A 70 -16.43 -10.08 -2.82
C GLU A 70 -14.96 -10.43 -3.13
N PRO A 71 -14.00 -9.57 -2.74
CA PRO A 71 -12.60 -9.79 -3.06
C PRO A 71 -12.01 -10.99 -2.32
N THR A 72 -11.27 -11.83 -3.05
CA THR A 72 -10.48 -12.92 -2.49
C THR A 72 -9.27 -12.40 -1.73
N GLU A 73 -8.88 -13.08 -0.65
CA GLU A 73 -7.70 -12.72 0.18
C GLU A 73 -7.74 -11.26 0.69
N PHE A 74 -8.94 -10.82 1.07
CA PHE A 74 -9.19 -9.45 1.52
C PHE A 74 -8.64 -9.19 2.93
N LEU A 75 -7.79 -8.17 3.05
CA LEU A 75 -7.13 -7.81 4.31
C LEU A 75 -7.81 -6.68 5.09
N GLY A 76 -8.86 -6.08 4.53
CA GLY A 76 -9.59 -4.95 5.09
C GLY A 76 -9.55 -3.69 4.23
N VAL A 77 -10.19 -2.62 4.72
CA VAL A 77 -10.22 -1.31 4.07
C VAL A 77 -9.07 -0.46 4.60
N VAL A 78 -8.30 0.12 3.68
CA VAL A 78 -7.14 0.96 4.01
C VAL A 78 -7.58 2.22 4.74
N THR A 79 -7.09 2.39 5.97
CA THR A 79 -7.29 3.60 6.79
C THR A 79 -6.09 4.53 6.73
N GLN A 80 -4.89 3.98 6.50
CA GLN A 80 -3.65 4.75 6.33
C GLN A 80 -2.80 4.14 5.23
N MET A 81 -2.15 4.97 4.42
CA MET A 81 -1.27 4.53 3.35
C MET A 81 -0.13 5.53 3.14
N GLY A 82 1.08 5.01 2.87
CA GLY A 82 2.19 5.81 2.38
C GLY A 82 3.56 5.43 2.94
N PRO A 83 4.64 5.95 2.34
CA PRO A 83 6.01 5.54 2.65
C PRO A 83 6.44 5.95 4.07
N ARG A 84 5.92 7.07 4.59
CA ARG A 84 6.20 7.54 5.95
C ARG A 84 5.38 6.84 7.04
N ARG A 85 4.59 5.83 6.68
CA ARG A 85 3.75 5.05 7.61
C ARG A 85 4.41 3.73 8.00
N ASN A 86 5.74 3.64 7.93
CA ASN A 86 6.47 2.51 8.48
C ASN A 86 6.30 2.49 10.01
N PRO A 87 5.68 1.47 10.61
CA PRO A 87 5.45 1.39 12.05
C PRO A 87 6.75 1.18 12.81
N GLN A 88 7.77 0.61 12.17
CA GLN A 88 9.11 0.49 12.78
C GLN A 88 9.80 1.86 12.93
N ALA A 89 9.34 2.90 12.22
CA ALA A 89 9.84 4.26 12.41
C ALA A 89 9.23 4.94 13.65
N GLU A 90 8.07 4.47 14.14
CA GLU A 90 7.42 5.02 15.34
C GLU A 90 8.04 4.49 16.64
N GLU A 91 8.73 3.34 16.63
CA GLU A 91 9.38 2.75 17.81
C GLU A 91 10.78 3.33 18.11
N SER A 92 11.28 4.27 17.29
CA SER A 92 12.61 4.88 17.44
C SER A 92 12.59 6.30 18.03
N GLN A 93 11.47 6.74 18.62
CA GLN A 93 11.34 8.01 19.36
C GLN A 93 11.14 7.77 20.85
#